data_AF-Q53VE7-F1
#
_entry.id   AF-Q53VE7-F1
#
_cell.length_a   1.000
_cell.length_b   1.000
_cell.length_c   1.000
_cell.angle_alpha   90.00
_cell.angle_beta   90.00
_cell.angle_gamma   90.00
#
_symmetry.space_group_name_H-M   'P 1'
#
loop_
_entity.id
_entity.type
_entity.pdbx_description
1 polymer ?
#
loop_
_entity_poly.entity_id
_entity_poly.type
_entity_poly.pdbx_seq_one_letter_code
_entity_poly.pdbx_strand_id
1 'polypeptide(L)' 'STRLILHAKAQNTIMEMAAEVGSVEDLELEDVLQIGYGDVRCAESGGPEPGVGCA' A
#
# COMPACT_ATOMS: atom_id res chain seq x y z
N SER A 1 4.55 -10.26 7.18
CA SER A 1 3.73 -10.62 6.01
C SER A 1 2.28 -10.27 6.32
N THR A 2 1.81 -9.14 5.79
CA THR A 2 0.42 -8.65 5.89
C THR A 2 -0.58 -9.62 5.23
N ARG A 3 -0.09 -10.46 4.31
CA ARG A 3 -0.84 -11.50 3.60
C ARG A 3 -1.69 -12.42 4.50
N LEU A 4 -1.17 -12.83 5.66
CA LEU A 4 -1.90 -13.67 6.61
C LEU A 4 -2.91 -12.87 7.46
N ILE A 5 -2.64 -11.59 7.67
CA ILE A 5 -3.49 -10.68 8.46
C ILE A 5 -4.69 -10.21 7.64
N LEU A 6 -4.50 -9.99 6.34
CA LEU A 6 -5.51 -9.49 5.41
C LEU A 6 -6.27 -10.59 4.65
N HIS A 7 -5.82 -11.86 4.71
CA HIS A 7 -6.34 -12.95 3.90
C HIS A 7 -6.38 -12.61 2.39
N ALA A 8 -5.47 -11.77 1.92
CA ALA A 8 -5.39 -11.31 0.53
C ALA A 8 -4.05 -11.69 -0.08
N LYS A 9 -4.02 -11.99 -1.38
CA LYS A 9 -2.80 -12.43 -2.09
C LYS A 9 -1.79 -11.28 -2.28
N ALA A 10 -2.28 -10.07 -2.45
CA ALA A 10 -1.51 -8.83 -2.58
C ALA A 10 -2.40 -7.63 -2.21
N GLN A 11 -1.87 -6.68 -1.44
CA GLN A 11 -2.47 -5.37 -1.20
C GLN A 11 -1.85 -4.39 -2.22
N ASN A 12 -2.67 -3.51 -2.80
CA ASN A 12 -2.16 -2.44 -3.66
C ASN A 12 -1.24 -1.53 -2.83
N THR A 13 -0.13 -1.14 -3.42
CA THR A 13 0.82 -0.24 -2.77
C THR A 13 0.36 1.21 -2.86
N ILE A 14 0.77 2.02 -1.89
CA ILE A 14 0.51 3.48 -1.88
C ILE A 14 1.01 4.13 -3.16
N MET A 15 2.18 3.72 -3.66
CA MET A 15 2.72 4.24 -4.93
C MET A 15 1.87 3.84 -6.15
N GLU A 16 1.38 2.60 -6.22
CA GLU A 16 0.46 2.19 -7.29
C GLU A 16 -0.85 2.99 -7.23
N MET A 17 -1.44 3.13 -6.03
CA MET A 17 -2.65 3.92 -5.85
C MET A 17 -2.41 5.40 -6.22
N ALA A 18 -1.28 5.97 -5.83
CA ALA A 18 -0.88 7.34 -6.17
C ALA A 18 -0.69 7.53 -7.67
N ALA A 19 -0.16 6.53 -8.37
CA ALA A 19 -0.02 6.56 -9.82
C ALA A 19 -1.38 6.50 -10.55
N GLU A 20 -2.38 5.82 -9.97
CA GLU A 20 -3.74 5.77 -10.51
C GLU A 20 -4.51 7.08 -10.28
N VAL A 21 -4.37 7.70 -9.10
CA VAL A 21 -5.07 8.96 -8.77
C VAL A 21 -4.34 10.21 -9.25
N GLY A 22 -3.02 10.12 -9.46
CA GLY A 22 -2.16 11.17 -10.02
C GLY A 22 -1.12 11.74 -9.06
N SER A 23 -1.38 11.76 -7.76
CA SER A 23 -0.44 12.19 -6.71
C SER A 23 -0.68 11.47 -5.39
N VAL A 24 0.36 11.38 -4.55
CA VAL A 24 0.23 10.96 -3.15
C VAL A 24 -0.55 11.95 -2.29
N GLU A 25 -0.62 13.22 -2.72
CA GLU A 25 -1.35 14.28 -2.03
C GLU A 25 -2.86 14.15 -2.20
N ASP A 26 -3.30 13.41 -3.23
CA ASP A 26 -4.70 13.12 -3.52
C ASP A 26 -5.20 11.83 -2.84
N LEU A 27 -4.34 11.14 -2.07
CA LEU A 27 -4.71 9.95 -1.30
C LEU A 27 -5.08 10.31 0.13
N GLU A 28 -6.20 9.78 0.62
CA GLU A 28 -6.55 9.84 2.02
C GLU A 28 -6.06 8.60 2.78
N LEU A 29 -5.95 8.74 4.11
CA LEU A 29 -5.48 7.65 4.97
C LEU A 29 -6.41 6.43 4.88
N GLU A 30 -7.69 6.64 4.63
CA GLU A 30 -8.67 5.58 4.44
C GLU A 30 -8.52 4.82 3.11
N ASP A 31 -7.95 5.44 2.08
CA ASP A 31 -7.70 4.80 0.79
C ASP A 31 -6.53 3.80 0.86
N VAL A 32 -5.59 4.05 1.77
CA VAL A 32 -4.33 3.29 1.87
C VAL A 32 -4.33 2.26 3.00
N LEU A 33 -5.28 2.37 3.93
CA LEU A 33 -5.40 1.48 5.08
C LEU A 33 -6.34 0.30 4.79
N GLN A 34 -5.81 -0.90 4.99
CA GLN A 34 -6.63 -2.11 5.06
C GLN A 34 -6.73 -2.61 6.49
N ILE A 35 -7.94 -2.95 6.91
CA ILE A 35 -8.18 -3.56 8.22
C ILE A 35 -8.18 -5.07 8.05
N GLY A 36 -7.23 -5.72 8.73
CA GLY A 36 -7.12 -7.16 8.79
C GLY A 36 -7.61 -7.74 10.12
N TYR A 37 -7.15 -8.95 10.42
CA TYR A 37 -7.56 -9.69 11.61
C TYR A 37 -7.31 -8.91 12.91
N GLY A 38 -8.33 -8.84 13.78
CA GLY A 38 -8.22 -8.19 15.09
C GLY A 38 -8.06 -6.67 15.02
N ASP A 39 -8.68 -6.02 14.03
CA ASP A 39 -8.61 -4.57 13.77
C ASP A 39 -7.20 -4.04 13.49
N VAL A 40 -6.29 -4.93 13.10
CA VAL A 40 -4.93 -4.55 12.69
C VAL A 40 -4.99 -3.79 11.39
N ARG A 41 -4.50 -2.55 11.41
CA ARG A 41 -4.41 -1.68 10.23
C ARG A 41 -3.10 -1.94 9.50
N CYS A 42 -3.18 -2.19 8.20
CA CYS A 42 -2.04 -2.46 7.32
C CYS A 42 -2.03 -1.49 6.14
N ALA A 43 -0.86 -0.96 5.82
CA ALA A 43 -0.60 -0.22 4.59
C ALA A 43 0.61 -0.85 3.90
N GLU A 44 0.60 -0.87 2.57
CA GLU A 44 1.76 -1.27 1.77
C GLU A 44 2.34 -0.04 1.09
N SER A 45 3.60 0.28 1.36
CA SER A 45 4.19 1.53 0.85
C SER A 45 4.44 1.49 -0.66
N GLY A 46 4.84 0.33 -1.18
CA GLY A 46 5.43 0.23 -2.52
C GLY A 46 6.77 0.94 -2.55
N GLY A 47 7.84 0.20 -2.79
CA GLY A 47 9.11 0.84 -3.14
C GLY A 47 9.03 1.38 -4.57
N PRO A 48 9.89 2.33 -4.96
CA PRO A 48 10.16 2.54 -6.38
C PRO A 48 10.49 1.19 -7.02
N GLU A 49 10.03 0.95 -8.25
CA GLU A 49 10.37 -0.27 -8.98
C GLU A 49 11.88 -0.54 -8.87
N PRO A 50 12.30 -1.79 -8.60
CA PRO A 50 13.72 -2.13 -8.49
C PRO A 50 14.40 -1.85 -9.84
N GLY A 51 14.99 -0.66 -9.97
CA GLY A 51 15.52 -0.17 -11.24
C GLY A 51 15.99 1.29 -11.27
N VAL A 52 15.49 2.18 -10.40
CA VAL A 52 15.97 3.57 -10.32
C VAL A 52 16.03 4.03 -8.86
N GLY A 53 17.25 4.11 -8.33
CA GLY A 53 17.53 4.65 -6.99
C GLY A 53 18.53 3.77 -6.24
N CYS A 54 19.81 4.16 -6.28
CA CYS A 54 20.84 3.52 -5.48
C CYS A 54 20.60 3.77 -3.98
N ALA A 55 20.78 2.68 -3.21
CA ALA A 55 21.11 2.56 -1.78
C ALA A 55 20.78 3.72 -0.83
#